data_AF-A0A1L7NMS3-F1
#
_entry.id   AF-A0A1L7NMS3-F1
#
_cell.length_a   1.000
_cell.length_b   1.000
_cell.length_c   1.000
_cell.angle_alpha   90.00
_cell.angle_beta   90.00
_cell.angle_gamma   90.00
#
_symmetry.space_group_name_H-M   'P 1'
#
loop_
_entity.id
_entity.type
_entity.pdbx_description
1 polymer ?
#
loop_
_entity_poly.entity_id
_entity_poly.type
_entity_poly.pdbx_seq_one_letter_code
_entity_poly.pdbx_strand_id
1 'polypeptide(L)'
;MEHATEVYAPAPARFNMVGQKLPTQMHLTEEKISQGLATRLLRYAEQALEAEGFLDAVAGWEVTIGTDNADECPPDRFYWVKWTNPKGASLSITGILTRRGWPFLDHGMQIDRA
;
A
#
# COMPACT_ATOMS: atom_id res chain seq x y z
N MET A 1 4.04 18.82 1.40
CA MET A 1 2.99 18.32 0.50
C MET A 1 2.37 17.13 1.21
N GLU A 2 1.05 17.10 1.37
CA GLU A 2 0.37 16.01 2.08
C GLU A 2 0.13 14.86 1.10
N HIS A 3 0.58 13.65 1.43
CA HIS A 3 0.37 12.49 0.58
C HIS A 3 -0.99 11.86 0.88
N ALA A 4 -1.70 11.39 -0.15
CA ALA A 4 -2.92 10.61 0.02
C ALA A 4 -2.57 9.28 0.71
N THR A 5 -3.27 8.98 1.80
CA THR A 5 -3.03 7.76 2.60
C THR A 5 -4.31 6.96 2.80
N GLU A 6 -4.20 5.64 2.66
CA GLU A 6 -5.28 4.69 2.83
C GLU A 6 -4.89 3.59 3.82
N VAL A 7 -5.77 3.30 4.78
CA VAL A 7 -5.53 2.27 5.80
C VAL A 7 -6.75 1.36 5.83
N TYR A 8 -6.57 0.11 5.41
CA TYR A 8 -7.65 -0.87 5.31
C TYR A 8 -7.59 -1.90 6.44
N ALA A 9 -8.76 -2.28 6.95
CA ALA A 9 -8.94 -3.34 7.93
C ALA A 9 -9.81 -4.47 7.37
N PRO A 10 -9.59 -5.72 7.78
CA PRO A 10 -10.51 -6.81 7.47
C PRO A 10 -11.85 -6.59 8.18
N ALA A 11 -12.94 -6.69 7.42
CA ALA A 11 -14.28 -6.76 7.98
C ALA A 11 -14.49 -8.07 8.76
N PRO A 12 -15.49 -8.14 9.66
CA PRO A 12 -15.82 -9.38 10.37
C PRO A 12 -16.03 -10.56 9.42
N ALA A 13 -15.55 -11.74 9.85
CA ALA A 13 -15.69 -12.96 9.07
C ALA A 13 -17.18 -13.29 8.83
N ARG A 14 -17.50 -13.65 7.58
CA ARG A 14 -18.85 -14.05 7.18
C ARG A 14 -18.85 -15.51 6.72
N PHE A 15 -19.99 -16.17 6.86
CA PHE A 15 -20.18 -17.56 6.50
C PHE A 15 -21.45 -17.70 5.67
N ASN A 16 -21.47 -18.63 4.72
CA ASN A 16 -22.69 -18.97 4.00
C ASN A 16 -23.60 -19.86 4.86
N MET A 17 -24.79 -20.21 4.33
CA MET A 17 -25.79 -20.99 5.07
C MET A 17 -25.34 -22.42 5.42
N VAL A 18 -24.26 -22.92 4.83
CA VAL A 18 -23.68 -24.24 5.12
C VAL A 18 -22.39 -24.15 5.95
N GLY A 19 -22.08 -22.97 6.52
CA GLY A 19 -20.94 -22.77 7.42
C GLY A 19 -19.58 -22.58 6.72
N GLN A 20 -19.53 -22.42 5.40
CA GLN A 20 -18.28 -22.12 4.70
C GLN A 20 -17.91 -20.65 4.82
N LYS A 21 -16.64 -20.36 5.12
CA LYS A 21 -16.10 -18.99 5.22
C LYS A 21 -16.17 -18.31 3.86
N LEU A 22 -16.75 -17.11 3.83
CA LEU A 22 -16.77 -16.22 2.67
C LEU A 22 -15.49 -15.38 2.62
N PRO A 23 -15.11 -14.84 1.44
CA PRO A 23 -14.00 -13.90 1.33
C PRO A 23 -14.13 -12.74 2.31
N THR A 24 -13.05 -12.46 3.02
CA THR A 24 -12.94 -11.29 3.89
C THR A 24 -12.97 -10.04 3.02
N GLN A 25 -13.89 -9.14 3.31
CA GLN A 25 -13.93 -7.83 2.66
C GLN A 25 -13.02 -6.88 3.42
N MET A 26 -12.31 -6.03 2.69
CA MET A 26 -11.53 -4.94 3.27
C MET A 26 -12.38 -3.68 3.32
N HIS A 27 -12.23 -2.86 4.35
CA HIS A 27 -12.87 -1.57 4.44
C HIS A 27 -11.85 -0.49 4.80
N LEU A 28 -12.03 0.69 4.23
CA LEU A 28 -11.21 1.86 4.53
C LEU A 28 -11.53 2.33 5.96
N THR A 29 -10.50 2.56 6.74
CA THR A 29 -10.60 3.05 8.13
C THR A 29 -10.40 4.57 8.18
N GLU A 30 -10.70 5.17 9.34
CA GLU A 30 -10.38 6.59 9.61
C GLU A 30 -8.91 6.79 10.01
N GLU A 31 -8.15 5.71 10.24
CA GLU A 31 -6.74 5.80 10.59
C GLU A 31 -5.92 6.43 9.46
N LYS A 32 -4.88 7.17 9.84
CA LYS A 32 -3.95 7.81 8.91
C LYS A 32 -2.52 7.35 9.15
N ILE A 33 -1.81 7.10 8.06
CA ILE A 33 -0.36 6.93 8.09
C ILE A 33 0.25 8.30 8.37
N SER A 34 1.11 8.39 9.39
CA SER A 34 1.80 9.64 9.70
C SER A 34 2.57 10.17 8.49
N GLN A 35 2.54 11.49 8.25
CA GLN A 35 3.18 12.09 7.07
C GLN A 35 4.68 11.77 6.99
N GLY A 36 5.39 11.74 8.13
CA GLY A 36 6.80 11.38 8.16
C GLY A 36 7.07 9.93 7.75
N LEU A 37 6.16 9.00 8.04
CA LEU A 37 6.25 7.62 7.53
C LEU A 37 5.91 7.56 6.04
N ALA A 38 4.82 8.22 5.61
CA ALA A 38 4.41 8.28 4.21
C ALA A 38 5.55 8.80 3.30
N THR A 39 6.21 9.89 3.68
CA THR A 39 7.36 10.42 2.91
C THR A 39 8.54 9.44 2.86
N ARG A 40 8.79 8.67 3.92
CA ARG A 40 9.86 7.65 3.91
C ARG A 40 9.51 6.47 3.01
N LEU A 41 8.26 6.01 3.06
CA LEU A 41 7.75 4.94 2.20
C LEU A 41 7.83 5.34 0.72
N LEU A 42 7.40 6.55 0.38
CA LEU A 42 7.48 7.07 -0.98
C LEU A 42 8.92 7.10 -1.48
N ARG A 43 9.84 7.70 -0.72
CA ARG A 43 11.27 7.76 -1.09
C ARG A 43 11.88 6.38 -1.28
N TYR A 44 11.56 5.44 -0.41
CA TYR A 44 12.02 4.05 -0.53
C TYR A 44 11.49 3.41 -1.82
N ALA A 45 10.20 3.57 -2.11
CA ALA A 45 9.57 2.99 -3.29
C ALA A 45 10.07 3.63 -4.59
N GLU A 46 10.30 4.96 -4.61
CA GLU A 46 10.93 5.65 -5.74
C GLU A 46 12.35 5.16 -5.99
N GLN A 47 13.14 4.90 -4.94
CA GLN A 47 14.48 4.30 -5.07
C GLN A 47 14.43 2.90 -5.65
N ALA A 48 13.45 2.08 -5.25
CA ALA A 48 13.25 0.75 -5.81
C ALA A 48 12.88 0.82 -7.29
N LEU A 49 11.95 1.71 -7.68
CA LEU A 49 11.59 1.92 -9.09
C LEU A 49 12.74 2.45 -9.93
N GLU A 50 13.53 3.38 -9.39
CA GLU A 50 14.71 3.92 -10.06
C GLU A 50 15.74 2.81 -10.31
N ALA A 51 15.99 1.97 -9.30
CA ALA A 51 16.90 0.84 -9.43
C ALA A 51 16.47 -0.18 -10.50
N GLU A 52 15.16 -0.30 -10.75
CA GLU A 52 14.59 -1.14 -11.80
C GLU A 52 14.37 -0.42 -13.15
N GLY A 53 14.60 0.91 -13.21
CA GLY A 53 14.45 1.71 -14.42
C GLY A 53 13.00 2.12 -14.76
N PHE A 54 12.10 2.10 -13.78
CA PHE A 54 10.67 2.41 -13.97
C PHE A 54 10.23 3.76 -13.39
N LEU A 55 11.11 4.52 -12.72
CA LEU A 55 10.71 5.77 -12.06
C LEU A 55 10.12 6.79 -13.04
N ASP A 56 10.74 6.97 -14.21
CA ASP A 56 10.23 7.88 -15.26
C ASP A 56 8.87 7.45 -15.81
N ALA A 57 8.53 6.16 -15.76
CA ALA A 57 7.28 5.63 -16.29
C ALA A 57 6.06 6.08 -15.45
N VAL A 58 6.26 6.34 -14.16
CA VAL A 58 5.22 6.78 -13.23
C VAL A 58 5.21 8.30 -13.01
N ALA A 59 6.02 9.05 -13.76
CA ALA A 59 6.11 10.50 -13.64
C ALA A 59 4.74 11.17 -13.87
N GLY A 60 4.31 11.96 -12.90
CA GLY A 60 3.02 12.67 -12.94
C GLY A 60 1.78 11.83 -12.68
N TRP A 61 1.93 10.55 -12.34
CA TRP A 61 0.81 9.69 -11.93
C TRP A 61 0.40 10.02 -10.49
N GLU A 62 -0.87 9.74 -10.15
CA GLU A 62 -1.37 9.96 -8.80
C GLU A 62 -0.76 8.95 -7.84
N VAL A 63 -0.27 9.42 -6.69
CA VAL A 63 0.39 8.58 -5.68
C VAL A 63 -0.53 8.34 -4.50
N THR A 64 -0.72 7.08 -4.15
CA THR A 64 -1.41 6.64 -2.94
C THR A 64 -0.49 5.75 -2.12
N ILE A 65 -0.47 5.93 -0.81
CA ILE A 65 0.33 5.14 0.12
C ILE A 65 -0.62 4.46 1.08
N GLY A 66 -0.44 3.18 1.35
CA GLY A 66 -1.38 2.51 2.24
C GLY A 66 -0.88 1.24 2.88
N THR A 67 -1.79 0.62 3.62
CA THR A 67 -1.62 -0.68 4.28
C THR A 67 -2.96 -1.40 4.37
N ASP A 68 -2.91 -2.71 4.25
CA ASP A 68 -4.09 -3.58 4.30
C ASP A 68 -4.23 -4.33 5.63
N ASN A 69 -3.37 -4.02 6.61
CA ASN A 69 -3.26 -4.73 7.88
C ASN A 69 -3.48 -3.77 9.06
N ALA A 70 -4.54 -2.96 9.02
CA ALA A 70 -4.81 -1.99 10.09
C ALA A 70 -5.07 -2.64 11.46
N ASP A 71 -5.47 -3.91 11.48
CA ASP A 71 -5.63 -4.75 12.67
C ASP A 71 -4.31 -5.06 13.38
N GLU A 72 -3.18 -4.92 12.68
CA GLU A 72 -1.84 -5.05 13.27
C GLU A 72 -1.32 -3.72 13.83
N CYS A 73 -0.38 -3.80 14.76
CA CYS A 73 0.35 -2.63 15.24
C CYS A 73 1.22 -2.04 14.10
N PRO A 74 1.39 -0.71 14.01
CA PRO A 74 2.12 -0.07 12.91
C PRO A 74 3.49 -0.68 12.55
N PRO A 75 4.33 -1.14 13.49
CA PRO A 75 5.61 -1.79 13.18
C PRO A 75 5.48 -3.13 12.44
N ASP A 76 4.35 -3.82 12.60
CA ASP A 76 4.08 -5.16 12.06
C ASP A 76 3.26 -5.12 10.77
N ARG A 77 2.89 -3.92 10.32
CA ARG A 77 2.13 -3.72 9.07
C ARG A 77 2.99 -3.84 7.84
N PHE A 78 2.36 -4.33 6.78
CA PHE A 78 2.87 -4.25 5.42
C PHE A 78 2.32 -3.01 4.73
N TYR A 79 3.20 -2.21 4.17
CA TYR A 79 2.84 -1.00 3.45
C TYR A 79 2.98 -1.19 1.94
N TRP A 80 2.33 -0.31 1.19
CA TRP A 80 2.47 -0.24 -0.25
C TRP A 80 2.49 1.22 -0.71
N VAL A 81 3.12 1.46 -1.86
CA VAL A 81 3.07 2.74 -2.57
C VAL A 81 2.61 2.45 -3.99
N LYS A 82 1.56 3.14 -4.44
CA LYS A 82 0.88 2.89 -5.70
C LYS A 82 0.82 4.18 -6.52
N TRP A 83 1.26 4.10 -7.76
CA TRP A 83 1.11 5.13 -8.77
C TRP A 83 -0.01 4.74 -9.73
N THR A 84 -1.02 5.57 -9.87
CA THR A 84 -2.19 5.33 -10.73
C THR A 84 -2.20 6.32 -11.88
N ASN A 85 -2.27 5.81 -13.10
CA ASN A 85 -2.34 6.65 -14.29
C ASN A 85 -3.78 7.15 -14.54
N PRO A 86 -3.98 8.18 -15.39
CA PRO A 86 -5.31 8.72 -15.68
C PRO A 86 -6.29 7.73 -16.33
N LYS A 87 -5.80 6.58 -16.82
CA LYS A 87 -6.63 5.51 -17.40
C LYS A 87 -6.98 4.42 -16.39
N GLY A 88 -6.53 4.52 -15.14
CA GLY A 88 -6.83 3.60 -14.04
C GLY A 88 -5.88 2.41 -13.89
N ALA A 89 -4.87 2.25 -14.76
CA ALA A 89 -3.84 1.24 -14.55
C ALA A 89 -2.83 1.74 -13.52
N SER A 90 -2.22 0.83 -12.77
CA SER A 90 -1.30 1.21 -11.69
C SER A 90 -0.05 0.34 -11.64
N LEU A 91 0.99 0.94 -11.06
CA LEU A 91 2.24 0.30 -10.71
C LEU A 91 2.46 0.53 -9.22
N SER A 92 2.92 -0.48 -8.49
CA SER A 92 3.12 -0.36 -7.06
C SER A 92 4.34 -1.12 -6.56
N ILE A 93 4.96 -0.62 -5.49
CA ILE A 93 5.86 -1.38 -4.64
C ILE A 93 5.05 -1.85 -3.44
N THR A 94 5.02 -3.15 -3.20
CA THR A 94 4.12 -3.78 -2.22
C THR A 94 4.87 -4.56 -1.16
N GLY A 95 4.22 -4.82 -0.02
CA GLY A 95 4.83 -5.59 1.07
C GLY A 95 6.00 -4.88 1.75
N ILE A 96 6.02 -3.55 1.73
CA ILE A 96 7.09 -2.75 2.34
C ILE A 96 7.02 -2.91 3.87
N LEU A 97 8.08 -3.47 4.45
CA LEU A 97 8.26 -3.66 5.88
C LEU A 97 9.04 -2.48 6.47
N THR A 98 8.71 -2.13 7.73
CA THR A 98 9.42 -1.07 8.45
C THR A 98 10.12 -1.59 9.69
N ARG A 99 11.28 -1.03 10.01
CA ARG A 99 11.98 -1.28 11.27
C ARG A 99 12.20 0.04 11.97
N ARG A 100 11.53 0.24 13.11
CA ARG A 100 11.50 1.53 13.82
C ARG A 100 10.99 2.66 12.90
N GLY A 101 10.00 2.34 12.06
CA GLY A 101 9.41 3.25 11.07
C GLY A 101 10.25 3.49 9.82
N TRP A 102 11.44 2.91 9.70
CA TRP A 102 12.27 3.04 8.49
C TRP A 102 12.00 1.86 7.55
N PRO A 103 11.56 2.10 6.30
CA PRO A 103 11.44 1.06 5.29
C PRO A 103 12.78 0.38 5.05
N PHE A 104 12.80 -0.95 4.91
CA PHE A 104 14.05 -1.70 4.74
C PHE A 104 13.97 -2.93 3.83
N LEU A 105 12.75 -3.40 3.53
CA LEU A 105 12.49 -4.57 2.69
C LEU A 105 11.11 -4.39 2.07
N ASP A 106 10.93 -4.92 0.87
CA ASP A 106 9.63 -5.03 0.19
C ASP A 106 9.51 -6.40 -0.48
N HIS A 107 8.30 -6.72 -0.95
CA HIS A 107 7.99 -7.98 -1.63
C HIS A 107 7.98 -7.84 -3.16
N GLY A 108 8.42 -6.69 -3.67
CA GLY A 108 8.58 -6.42 -5.09
C GLY A 108 7.50 -5.52 -5.68
N MET A 109 7.56 -5.44 -7.01
CA MET A 109 6.73 -4.60 -7.85
C MET A 109 5.51 -5.35 -8.38
N GLN A 110 4.35 -4.69 -8.37
CA GLN A 110 3.10 -5.18 -8.94
C GLN A 110 2.56 -4.21 -9.99
N ILE A 111 1.96 -4.75 -11.06
CA ILE A 111 1.26 -3.99 -12.10
C ILE A 111 -0.19 -4.44 -12.14
N ASP A 112 -1.10 -3.50 -11.99
CA ASP A 112 -2.54 -3.72 -12.12
C ASP A 112 -3.08 -3.02 -13.37
N ARG A 113 -3.92 -3.74 -14.12
CA ARG A 113 -4.58 -3.22 -15.33
C ARG A 113 -5.90 -2.57 -14.94
N ALA A 114 -6.33 -1.58 -15.73
CA ALA A 114 -7.63 -0.94 -15.59
C ALA A 114 -8.78 -1.87 -16.00
#